data_AF-A0A8T7AE17-F1
#
_entry.id   AF-A0A8T7AE17-F1
#
_cell.length_a   1.000
_cell.length_b   1.000
_cell.length_c   1.000
_cell.angle_alpha   90.00
_cell.angle_beta   90.00
_cell.angle_gamma   90.00
#
_symmetry.space_group_name_H-M   'P 1'
#
loop_
_entity.id
_entity.type
_entity.pdbx_description
1 polymer ?
#
loop_
_entity_poly.entity_id
_entity_poly.type
_entity_poly.pdbx_seq_one_letter_code
_entity_poly.pdbx_strand_id
1 'polypeptide(L)' 'MNTDPSCALIGTDQDVGPGGAGVDVLADNGGPTLTHALLVGSPAIDAAVGTCPATDQRGVARPQGAGCDVGAYEF' A
#
# COMPACT_ATOMS: atom_id res chain seq x y z
N MET A 1 -9.40 -20.31 17.48
CA MET A 1 -9.54 -18.90 17.09
C MET A 1 -9.89 -18.14 18.35
N ASN A 2 -9.04 -17.22 18.82
CA ASN A 2 -9.29 -16.49 20.07
C ASN A 2 -10.52 -15.60 19.85
N THR A 3 -11.51 -15.73 20.71
CA THR A 3 -12.77 -14.97 20.64
C THR A 3 -12.65 -13.61 21.32
N ASP A 4 -11.46 -12.99 21.29
CA ASP A 4 -11.30 -11.65 21.82
C ASP A 4 -11.99 -10.66 20.86
N PRO A 5 -13.05 -9.94 21.29
CA PRO A 5 -13.77 -9.01 20.46
C PRO A 5 -12.98 -7.72 20.18
N SER A 6 -11.72 -7.62 20.64
CA SER A 6 -10.83 -6.49 20.33
C SER A 6 -10.58 -6.27 18.84
N CYS A 7 -10.89 -7.26 17.98
CA CYS A 7 -10.85 -7.16 16.51
C CYS A 7 -12.26 -7.02 15.87
N ALA A 8 -13.31 -6.79 16.66
CA ALA A 8 -14.63 -6.52 16.11
C ALA A 8 -14.67 -5.12 15.52
N LEU A 9 -15.10 -4.99 14.26
CA LEU A 9 -15.38 -3.72 13.60
C LEU A 9 -16.57 -3.05 14.31
N ILE A 10 -16.31 -2.34 15.41
CA ILE A 10 -17.29 -1.58 16.17
C ILE A 10 -17.61 -0.26 15.45
N GLY A 11 -18.11 -0.35 14.22
CA GLY A 11 -18.57 0.81 13.46
C GLY A 11 -18.32 0.73 11.96
N THR A 12 -19.12 1.47 11.19
CA THR A 12 -18.96 1.65 9.73
C THR A 12 -17.76 2.54 9.37
N ASP A 13 -17.09 3.11 10.37
CA ASP A 13 -15.93 4.02 10.22
C ASP A 13 -14.58 3.27 10.26
N GLN A 14 -14.59 1.95 10.41
CA GLN A 14 -13.38 1.12 10.41
C GLN A 14 -13.29 0.20 9.18
N ASP A 15 -14.35 0.18 8.36
CA ASP A 15 -14.38 -0.53 7.08
C ASP A 15 -14.01 0.46 5.96
N VAL A 16 -12.71 0.65 5.75
CA VAL A 16 -12.22 1.29 4.54
C VAL A 16 -12.35 0.29 3.41
N GLY A 17 -13.41 0.43 2.60
CA GLY A 17 -13.60 -0.36 1.40
C GLY A 17 -12.40 -0.27 0.44
N PRO A 18 -12.35 -1.11 -0.62
CA PRO A 18 -11.29 -1.06 -1.62
C PRO A 18 -11.08 0.38 -2.15
N GLY A 19 -9.84 0.88 -2.12
CA GLY A 19 -9.52 2.27 -2.46
C GLY A 19 -9.57 3.27 -1.30
N GLY A 20 -10.17 2.93 -0.16
CA GLY A 20 -10.30 3.82 1.00
C GLY A 20 -8.96 4.21 1.64
N ALA A 21 -7.94 3.36 1.50
CA ALA A 21 -6.57 3.66 1.89
C ALA A 21 -5.73 4.31 0.77
N GLY A 22 -6.35 4.72 -0.35
CA GLY A 22 -5.63 5.21 -1.52
C GLY A 22 -4.81 4.14 -2.23
N VAL A 23 -5.21 2.86 -2.10
CA VAL A 23 -4.60 1.72 -2.78
C VAL A 23 -5.68 0.89 -3.46
N ASP A 24 -5.37 0.37 -4.65
CA ASP A 24 -6.22 -0.56 -5.38
C ASP A 24 -6.20 -1.95 -4.72
N VAL A 25 -7.13 -2.82 -5.12
CA VAL A 25 -7.20 -4.21 -4.66
C VAL A 25 -5.89 -4.96 -4.93
N LEU A 26 -5.64 -5.99 -4.12
CA LEU A 26 -4.53 -6.90 -4.35
C LEU A 26 -4.67 -7.55 -5.74
N ALA A 27 -3.75 -7.24 -6.64
CA ALA A 27 -3.81 -7.65 -8.03
C ALA A 27 -2.42 -8.02 -8.57
N ASP A 28 -2.41 -8.66 -9.74
CA ASP A 28 -1.18 -8.87 -10.49
C ASP A 28 -0.82 -7.56 -11.19
N ASN A 29 0.04 -6.78 -10.54
CA ASN A 29 0.61 -5.56 -11.09
C ASN A 29 2.00 -5.81 -11.70
N GLY A 30 2.32 -7.07 -12.01
CA GLY A 30 3.64 -7.53 -12.44
C GLY A 30 4.55 -7.94 -11.28
N GLY A 31 5.63 -8.65 -11.62
CA GLY A 31 6.60 -9.15 -10.65
C GLY A 31 6.27 -10.56 -10.12
N PRO A 32 6.96 -11.01 -9.06
CA PRO A 32 6.83 -12.37 -8.52
C PRO A 32 5.63 -12.56 -7.58
N THR A 33 4.98 -11.47 -7.13
CA THR A 33 3.89 -11.50 -6.13
C THR A 33 2.82 -10.45 -6.45
N LEU A 34 1.59 -10.69 -5.99
CA LEU A 34 0.51 -9.69 -6.06
C LEU A 34 0.84 -8.48 -5.17
N THR A 35 0.41 -7.29 -5.58
CA THR A 35 0.63 -6.03 -4.82
C THR A 35 -0.64 -5.18 -4.78
N HIS A 36 -0.72 -4.23 -3.85
CA HIS A 36 -1.73 -3.17 -3.87
C HIS A 36 -1.13 -1.96 -4.59
N ALA A 37 -1.64 -1.62 -5.77
CA ALA A 37 -1.17 -0.44 -6.49
C ALA A 37 -1.61 0.84 -5.78
N LEU A 38 -0.80 1.89 -5.79
CA LEU A 38 -1.24 3.18 -5.27
C LEU A 38 -2.19 3.86 -6.26
N LEU A 39 -3.22 4.52 -5.74
CA LEU A 39 -4.10 5.37 -6.52
C LEU A 39 -3.55 6.80 -6.55
N VAL A 40 -3.86 7.56 -7.60
CA VAL A 40 -3.50 8.99 -7.69
C VAL A 40 -3.98 9.73 -6.44
N GLY A 41 -3.07 10.49 -5.81
CA GLY A 41 -3.37 11.25 -4.60
C GLY A 41 -3.32 10.43 -3.31
N SER A 42 -2.85 9.18 -3.37
CA SER A 42 -2.62 8.35 -2.19
C SER A 42 -1.69 9.05 -1.21
N PRO A 43 -1.99 9.03 0.11
CA PRO A 43 -1.10 9.58 1.13
C PRO A 43 0.21 8.79 1.25
N ALA A 44 0.34 7.63 0.59
CA ALA A 44 1.56 6.86 0.53
C ALA A 44 2.56 7.40 -0.51
N ILE A 45 2.14 8.25 -1.45
CA ILE A 45 3.02 8.76 -2.51
C ILE A 45 4.06 9.73 -1.94
N ASP A 46 5.33 9.56 -2.31
CA ASP A 46 6.48 10.34 -1.85
C ASP A 46 6.64 10.42 -0.30
N ALA A 47 5.98 9.53 0.43
CA ALA A 47 5.81 9.65 1.88
C ALA A 47 6.77 8.75 2.70
N ALA A 48 7.59 7.94 2.04
CA ALA A 48 8.56 7.11 2.75
C ALA A 48 9.63 7.99 3.43
N VAL A 49 9.90 7.68 4.69
CA VAL A 49 10.95 8.34 5.47
C VAL A 49 12.20 7.47 5.54
N GLY A 50 13.36 8.09 5.33
CA GLY A 50 14.66 7.41 5.38
C GLY A 50 15.08 6.81 4.04
N THR A 51 15.90 5.75 4.11
CA THR A 51 16.45 5.10 2.91
C THR A 51 15.50 4.05 2.36
N CYS A 52 15.27 4.08 1.05
CA CYS A 52 14.46 3.09 0.37
C CYS A 52 15.31 1.94 -0.16
N PRO A 53 14.74 0.72 -0.27
CA PRO A 53 15.30 -0.31 -1.13
C PRO A 53 15.43 0.20 -2.57
N ALA A 54 16.37 -0.35 -3.34
CA ALA A 54 16.62 0.07 -4.72
C ALA A 54 15.41 -0.17 -5.65
N THR A 55 14.58 -1.17 -5.34
CA THR A 55 13.39 -1.51 -6.13
C THR A 55 12.19 -1.84 -5.23
N ASP A 56 10.98 -1.68 -5.77
CA ASP A 56 9.75 -2.21 -5.17
C ASP A 56 9.63 -3.73 -5.36
N GLN A 57 8.53 -4.35 -4.90
CA GLN A 57 8.36 -5.80 -4.97
C GLN A 57 8.21 -6.32 -6.41
N ARG A 58 7.89 -5.45 -7.37
CA ARG A 58 7.78 -5.78 -8.78
C ARG A 58 9.13 -5.67 -9.51
N GLY A 59 10.14 -5.11 -8.84
CA GLY A 59 11.44 -4.80 -9.42
C GLY A 59 11.52 -3.41 -10.05
N VAL A 60 10.53 -2.54 -9.84
CA VAL A 60 10.56 -1.16 -10.33
C VAL A 60 11.50 -0.33 -9.46
N ALA A 61 12.39 0.45 -10.07
CA ALA A 61 13.37 1.26 -9.35
C ALA A 61 12.71 2.36 -8.50
N ARG A 62 13.31 2.64 -7.34
CA ARG A 62 12.86 3.67 -6.39
C ARG A 62 13.97 4.72 -6.17
N PRO A 63 13.65 6.00 -5.92
CA PRO A 63 12.31 6.61 -6.01
C PRO A 63 11.84 6.83 -7.45
N GLN A 64 10.53 6.79 -7.68
CA GLN A 64 9.89 7.49 -8.81
C GLN A 64 9.30 8.80 -8.28
N GLY A 65 9.92 9.93 -8.62
CA GLY A 65 9.45 11.25 -8.13
C GLY A 65 10.37 11.88 -7.09
N ALA A 66 9.78 12.54 -6.10
CA ALA A 66 10.50 13.37 -5.13
C ALA A 66 10.99 12.57 -3.90
N GLY A 67 10.32 11.46 -3.61
CA GLY A 67 10.63 10.49 -2.58
C GLY A 67 10.17 9.10 -3.02
N CYS A 68 10.32 8.11 -2.16
CA CYS A 68 9.76 6.80 -2.45
C CYS A 68 8.39 6.69 -1.82
N ASP A 69 7.60 5.76 -2.34
CA ASP A 69 6.27 5.56 -1.80
C ASP A 69 6.25 4.59 -0.63
N VAL A 70 5.31 4.75 0.29
CA VAL A 70 5.16 3.80 1.38
C VAL A 70 4.54 2.51 0.85
N GLY A 71 5.26 1.40 0.97
CA GLY A 71 4.74 0.07 0.70
C GLY A 71 5.47 -0.69 -0.39
N ALA A 72 4.78 -1.71 -0.93
CA ALA A 72 5.31 -2.70 -1.86
C ALA A 72 5.31 -2.27 -3.34
N TYR A 73 4.70 -1.13 -3.64
CA TYR A 73 4.46 -0.61 -4.98
C TYR A 73 4.99 0.82 -5.06
N GLU A 74 5.63 1.16 -6.19
CA GLU A 74 6.08 2.52 -6.54
C GLU A 74 5.23 3.10 -7.71
N PHE A 75 4.71 4.32 -7.54
CA PHE A 75 3.74 5.01 -8.38
C PHE A 75 4.36 5.89 -9.46
#